data_AF-A0A943PKC0-F1
#
_entry.id   AF-A0A943PKC0-F1
#
_cell.length_a   1.000
_cell.length_b   1.000
_cell.length_c   1.000
_cell.angle_alpha   90.00
_cell.angle_beta   90.00
_cell.angle_gamma   90.00
#
_symmetry.space_group_name_H-M   'P 1'
#
loop_
_entity.id
_entity.type
_entity.pdbx_description
1 polymer ?
#
loop_
_entity_poly.entity_id
_entity_poly.type
_entity_poly.pdbx_seq_one_letter_code
_entity_poly.pdbx_strand_id
1 'polypeptide(L)'
;MKRLSLFSIVSLFIIFFVMLISISLIGSGTVVTSYEGFALDSNENLYLGEYGKINVYKEGSLLYSVDAHTSRAYAFTIKNDEILISTAETVYITDLSGNVINSYKDTDTSLFNELKSNKDSFSLNGSTYKMQKNFGRSRIVKDDGKVIYQMPLLDYIVKIGILISMLWLAVLAIYLVISFRKKAEHNKSQKG
;
A
#
# COMPACT_ATOMS: atom_id res chain seq x y z
N MET A 1 -8.60 20.77 -34.33
CA MET A 1 -9.16 19.46 -33.89
C MET A 1 -8.19 18.28 -34.08
N LYS A 2 -7.61 18.03 -35.27
CA LYS A 2 -6.73 16.84 -35.50
C LYS A 2 -5.48 16.74 -34.59
N ARG A 3 -4.81 17.86 -34.26
CA ARG A 3 -3.64 17.83 -33.35
C ARG A 3 -4.00 17.51 -31.89
N LEU A 4 -5.19 17.92 -31.44
CA LEU A 4 -5.69 17.65 -30.10
C LEU A 4 -6.09 16.17 -29.93
N SER A 5 -6.64 15.55 -30.98
CA SER A 5 -6.98 14.12 -30.95
C SER A 5 -5.74 13.23 -30.97
N LEU A 6 -4.69 13.60 -31.73
CA LEU A 6 -3.43 12.84 -31.74
C LEU A 6 -2.74 12.88 -30.36
N PHE A 7 -2.67 14.06 -29.73
CA PHE A 7 -2.13 14.20 -28.37
C PHE A 7 -2.90 13.36 -27.35
N SER A 8 -4.24 13.35 -27.43
CA SER A 8 -5.08 12.53 -26.55
C SER A 8 -4.84 11.03 -26.74
N ILE A 9 -4.69 10.57 -27.98
CA ILE A 9 -4.43 9.15 -28.31
C ILE A 9 -3.04 8.72 -27.80
N VAL A 10 -2.00 9.50 -28.09
CA VAL A 10 -0.63 9.20 -27.63
C VAL A 10 -0.56 9.18 -26.10
N SER A 11 -1.19 10.15 -25.45
CA SER A 11 -1.28 10.19 -23.99
C SER A 11 -2.00 8.98 -23.41
N LEU A 12 -3.11 8.54 -24.02
CA LEU A 12 -3.84 7.34 -23.58
C LEU A 12 -2.97 6.09 -23.69
N PHE A 13 -2.20 5.96 -24.78
CA PHE A 13 -1.27 4.86 -24.98
C PHE A 13 -0.19 4.83 -23.91
N ILE A 14 0.45 5.98 -23.63
CA ILE A 14 1.45 6.08 -22.56
C ILE A 14 0.87 5.64 -21.21
N ILE A 15 -0.31 6.14 -20.85
CA ILE A 15 -0.97 5.81 -19.58
C ILE A 15 -1.32 4.33 -19.52
N PHE A 16 -1.77 3.75 -20.62
CA PHE A 16 -2.06 2.32 -20.70
C PHE A 16 -0.82 1.49 -20.35
N PHE A 17 0.36 1.81 -20.94
CA PHE A 17 1.60 1.10 -20.61
C PHE A 17 2.06 1.35 -19.17
N VAL A 18 1.97 2.60 -18.68
CA VAL A 18 2.32 2.91 -17.28
C VAL A 18 1.47 2.09 -16.32
N MET A 19 0.15 2.04 -16.54
CA MET A 19 -0.77 1.25 -15.72
C MET A 19 -0.49 -0.25 -15.83
N LEU A 20 -0.28 -0.76 -17.05
CA LEU A 20 0.01 -2.17 -17.27
C LEU A 20 1.27 -2.61 -16.53
N ILE A 21 2.37 -1.87 -16.70
CA ILE A 21 3.65 -2.15 -16.02
C ILE A 21 3.48 -2.04 -14.50
N SER A 22 2.79 -1.00 -14.03
CA SER A 22 2.58 -0.79 -12.59
C SER A 22 1.79 -1.93 -11.96
N ILE A 23 0.71 -2.39 -12.60
CA ILE A 23 -0.10 -3.52 -12.13
C ILE A 23 0.73 -4.81 -12.15
N SER A 24 1.55 -5.04 -13.18
CA SER A 24 2.45 -6.20 -13.22
C SER A 24 3.51 -6.18 -12.11
N LEU A 25 4.09 -5.01 -11.81
CA LEU A 25 5.07 -4.87 -10.73
C LEU A 25 4.44 -5.09 -9.35
N ILE A 26 3.22 -4.62 -9.13
CA ILE A 26 2.48 -4.84 -7.88
C ILE A 26 2.04 -6.31 -7.77
N GLY A 27 1.47 -6.87 -8.84
CA GLY A 27 0.99 -8.25 -8.86
C GLY A 27 2.10 -9.30 -8.70
N SER A 28 3.33 -8.98 -9.11
CA SER A 28 4.52 -9.82 -8.87
C SER A 28 5.13 -9.65 -7.48
N GLY A 29 4.66 -8.67 -6.69
CA GLY A 29 5.26 -8.34 -5.39
C GLY A 29 6.61 -7.63 -5.48
N THR A 30 7.01 -7.17 -6.67
CA THR A 30 8.25 -6.40 -6.89
C THR A 30 8.15 -5.00 -6.28
N VAL A 31 6.93 -4.46 -6.23
CA VAL A 31 6.64 -3.12 -5.72
C VAL A 31 5.51 -3.16 -4.72
N VAL A 32 5.69 -2.43 -3.61
CA VAL A 32 4.69 -2.27 -2.56
C VAL A 32 4.18 -0.84 -2.55
N THR A 33 2.87 -0.63 -2.63
CA THR A 33 2.28 0.73 -2.67
C THR A 33 1.70 1.18 -1.32
N SER A 34 1.44 0.24 -0.42
CA SER A 34 0.92 0.45 0.94
C SER A 34 1.43 -0.60 1.90
N TYR A 35 1.50 -0.23 3.18
CA TYR A 35 1.91 -1.12 4.26
C TYR A 35 0.75 -1.33 5.22
N GLU A 36 0.59 -2.57 5.70
CA GLU A 36 -0.45 -2.98 6.66
C GLU A 36 -0.10 -2.60 8.11
N GLY A 37 1.17 -2.25 8.36
CA GLY A 37 1.67 -1.81 9.66
C GLY A 37 3.14 -2.14 9.82
N PHE A 38 3.68 -1.85 11.00
CA PHE A 38 5.01 -2.30 11.37
C PHE A 38 5.12 -2.60 12.87
N ALA A 39 6.08 -3.42 13.23
CA ALA A 39 6.46 -3.71 14.61
C ALA A 39 7.97 -3.99 14.68
N LEU A 40 8.53 -4.04 15.89
CA LEU A 40 9.91 -4.46 16.13
C LEU A 40 9.95 -5.59 17.15
N ASP A 41 10.90 -6.52 16.99
CA ASP A 41 11.22 -7.53 18.00
C ASP A 41 12.22 -7.00 19.04
N SER A 42 12.52 -7.82 20.06
CA SER A 42 13.48 -7.47 21.12
C SER A 42 14.88 -7.12 20.62
N ASN A 43 15.26 -7.56 19.42
CA ASN A 43 16.55 -7.27 18.78
C ASN A 43 16.50 -6.05 17.86
N GLU A 44 15.41 -5.27 17.89
CA GLU A 44 15.14 -4.16 16.98
C GLU A 44 15.11 -4.55 15.49
N ASN A 45 14.84 -5.82 15.16
CA ASN A 45 14.54 -6.16 13.77
C ASN A 45 13.16 -5.59 13.41
N LEU A 46 13.06 -4.99 12.22
CA LEU A 46 11.84 -4.36 11.74
C LEU A 46 10.97 -5.37 11.00
N TYR A 47 9.73 -5.53 11.44
CA TYR A 47 8.70 -6.31 10.77
C TYR A 47 7.77 -5.34 10.07
N LEU A 48 7.71 -5.42 8.74
CA LEU A 48 6.94 -4.51 7.91
C LEU A 48 5.87 -5.29 7.16
N GLY A 49 4.60 -4.96 7.43
CA GLY A 49 3.47 -5.62 6.79
C GLY A 49 3.26 -5.14 5.36
N GLU A 50 3.22 -6.08 4.43
CA GLU A 50 2.92 -5.89 3.02
C GLU A 50 1.74 -6.79 2.63
N TYR A 51 1.23 -6.66 1.41
CA TYR A 51 0.08 -7.47 1.00
C TYR A 51 0.38 -8.99 1.11
N GLY A 52 -0.32 -9.65 2.02
CA GLY A 52 -0.23 -11.10 2.27
C GLY A 52 1.02 -11.61 3.00
N LYS A 53 1.95 -10.74 3.40
CA LYS A 53 3.20 -11.15 4.05
C LYS A 53 3.81 -10.06 4.93
N ILE A 54 4.62 -10.46 5.90
CA ILE A 54 5.37 -9.55 6.77
C ILE A 54 6.86 -9.73 6.45
N ASN A 55 7.51 -8.70 5.92
CA ASN A 55 8.94 -8.72 5.63
C ASN A 55 9.74 -8.29 6.85
N VAL A 56 10.81 -9.03 7.15
CA VAL A 56 11.68 -8.76 8.30
C VAL A 56 12.98 -8.15 7.82
N TYR A 57 13.33 -7.00 8.37
CA TYR A 57 14.52 -6.23 8.00
C TYR A 57 15.45 -6.04 9.19
N LYS A 58 16.75 -6.07 8.91
CA LYS A 58 17.79 -5.65 9.85
C LYS A 58 18.72 -4.69 9.14
N GLU A 59 18.88 -3.50 9.73
CA GLU A 59 19.73 -2.43 9.17
C GLU A 59 19.42 -2.12 7.69
N GLY A 60 18.14 -2.19 7.31
CA GLY A 60 17.66 -1.93 5.95
C GLY A 60 17.79 -3.11 4.97
N SER A 61 18.42 -4.22 5.36
CA SER A 61 18.50 -5.43 4.55
C SER A 61 17.35 -6.38 4.87
N LEU A 62 16.69 -6.91 3.83
CA LEU A 62 15.67 -7.95 3.97
C LEU A 62 16.33 -9.24 4.47
N LEU A 63 15.83 -9.79 5.57
CA LEU A 63 16.30 -11.07 6.13
C LEU A 63 15.44 -12.23 5.61
N TYR A 64 14.13 -12.15 5.83
CA TYR A 64 13.16 -13.18 5.45
C TYR A 64 11.74 -12.59 5.44
N SER A 65 10.76 -13.42 5.08
CA SER A 65 9.34 -13.05 5.06
C SER A 65 8.52 -14.08 5.84
N VAL A 66 7.51 -13.61 6.55
CA VAL A 66 6.50 -14.42 7.26
C VAL A 66 5.17 -14.32 6.51
N ASP A 67 4.46 -15.45 6.38
CA ASP A 67 3.14 -15.50 5.77
C ASP A 67 2.10 -14.81 6.68
N ALA A 68 1.24 -13.94 6.11
CA ALA A 68 0.21 -13.26 6.89
C ALA A 68 -1.08 -14.09 7.08
N HIS A 69 -1.09 -15.34 6.57
CA HIS A 69 -2.21 -16.28 6.62
C HIS A 69 -3.50 -15.78 5.97
N THR A 70 -3.39 -14.77 5.09
CA THR A 70 -4.52 -14.27 4.33
C THR A 70 -4.07 -13.55 3.07
N SER A 71 -4.90 -13.64 2.02
CA SER A 71 -4.79 -12.79 0.82
C SER A 71 -5.68 -11.54 0.93
N ARG A 72 -6.24 -11.26 2.11
CA ARG A 72 -7.08 -10.09 2.39
C ARG A 72 -6.32 -9.13 3.31
N ALA A 73 -7.03 -8.13 3.84
CA ALA A 73 -6.47 -7.25 4.85
C ALA A 73 -6.16 -8.04 6.14
N TYR A 74 -5.07 -7.65 6.79
CA TYR A 74 -4.70 -8.13 8.11
C TYR A 74 -4.11 -6.96 8.91
N ALA A 75 -3.98 -7.14 10.22
CA ALA A 75 -3.23 -6.24 11.07
C ALA A 75 -2.36 -7.10 12.00
N PHE A 76 -1.21 -6.60 12.41
CA PHE A 76 -0.29 -7.37 13.23
C PHE A 76 0.48 -6.51 14.21
N THR A 77 1.06 -7.15 15.20
CA THR A 77 2.02 -6.56 16.14
C THR A 77 2.98 -7.64 16.64
N ILE A 78 4.03 -7.22 17.34
CA ILE A 78 4.92 -8.12 18.08
C ILE A 78 4.74 -7.89 19.56
N LYS A 79 4.58 -8.97 20.31
CA LYS A 79 4.50 -8.97 21.76
C LYS A 79 5.22 -10.19 22.30
N ASN A 80 6.13 -10.00 23.25
CA ASN A 80 6.92 -11.08 23.84
C ASN A 80 7.66 -11.95 22.80
N ASP A 81 8.18 -11.34 21.74
CA ASP A 81 8.82 -12.03 20.60
C ASP A 81 7.91 -13.08 19.91
N GLU A 82 6.60 -12.85 19.96
CA GLU A 82 5.61 -13.55 19.14
C GLU A 82 4.93 -12.54 18.20
N ILE A 83 4.66 -12.97 16.98
CA ILE A 83 3.90 -12.17 16.02
C ILE A 83 2.43 -12.51 16.19
N LEU A 84 1.63 -11.52 16.58
CA LEU A 84 0.18 -11.60 16.63
C LEU A 84 -0.38 -11.04 15.33
N ILE A 85 -1.05 -11.86 14.54
CA ILE A 85 -1.63 -11.51 13.23
C ILE A 85 -3.14 -11.69 13.31
N SER A 86 -3.92 -10.62 13.17
CA SER A 86 -5.37 -10.71 13.01
C SER A 86 -5.79 -10.54 11.56
N THR A 87 -6.58 -11.47 11.06
CA THR A 87 -7.21 -11.45 9.72
C THR A 87 -8.65 -10.92 9.76
N ALA A 88 -9.05 -10.24 10.84
CA ALA A 88 -10.42 -9.83 11.19
C ALA A 88 -11.37 -10.97 11.60
N GLU A 89 -11.06 -12.21 11.21
CA GLU A 89 -11.82 -13.41 11.59
C GLU A 89 -11.03 -14.30 12.55
N THR A 90 -9.72 -14.43 12.33
CA THR A 90 -8.83 -15.29 13.11
C THR A 90 -7.60 -14.51 13.54
N VAL A 91 -7.19 -14.72 14.79
CA VAL A 91 -5.90 -14.29 15.31
C VAL A 91 -4.97 -15.49 15.28
N TYR A 92 -3.83 -15.34 14.63
CA TYR A 92 -2.71 -16.28 14.66
C TYR A 92 -1.64 -15.72 15.59
N ILE A 93 -1.15 -16.59 16.46
CA ILE A 93 0.06 -16.34 17.25
C ILE A 93 1.15 -17.20 16.63
N THR A 94 2.19 -16.55 16.14
CA THR A 94 3.31 -17.22 15.49
C THR A 94 4.63 -16.88 16.18
N ASP A 95 5.60 -17.78 16.10
CA ASP A 95 6.98 -17.44 16.48
C ASP A 95 7.57 -16.40 15.51
N LEU A 96 8.76 -15.86 15.82
CA LEU A 96 9.44 -14.90 14.93
C LEU A 96 9.83 -15.46 13.55
N SER A 97 9.81 -16.79 13.39
CA SER A 97 10.07 -17.47 12.11
C SER A 97 8.78 -17.65 11.28
N GLY A 98 7.61 -17.34 11.85
CA GLY A 98 6.32 -17.46 11.20
C GLY A 98 5.62 -18.80 11.40
N ASN A 99 6.08 -19.65 12.30
CA ASN A 99 5.38 -20.91 12.60
C ASN A 99 4.22 -20.63 13.55
N VAL A 100 3.03 -21.13 13.22
CA VAL A 100 1.83 -20.96 14.07
C VAL A 100 1.98 -21.76 15.36
N ILE A 101 2.01 -21.06 16.49
CA ILE A 101 2.00 -21.62 17.84
C ILE A 101 0.56 -21.87 18.29
N ASN A 102 -0.33 -20.92 18.01
CA ASN A 102 -1.74 -20.98 18.41
C ASN A 102 -2.59 -20.12 17.46
N SER A 103 -3.90 -20.38 17.45
CA SER A 103 -4.87 -19.53 16.75
C SER A 103 -6.20 -19.52 17.47
N TYR A 104 -6.90 -18.40 17.43
CA TYR A 104 -8.25 -18.27 17.98
C TYR A 104 -9.09 -17.29 17.15
N LYS A 105 -10.41 -17.30 17.32
CA LYS A 105 -11.29 -16.40 16.59
C LYS A 105 -11.13 -14.96 17.07
N ASP A 106 -11.02 -14.00 16.15
CA ASP A 106 -11.09 -12.57 16.49
C ASP A 106 -12.54 -12.16 16.69
N THR A 107 -13.04 -12.36 17.92
CA THR A 107 -14.42 -12.02 18.26
C THR A 107 -14.69 -10.54 18.01
N ASP A 108 -15.76 -10.27 17.27
CA ASP A 108 -16.20 -8.93 16.86
C ASP A 108 -15.13 -8.11 16.12
N THR A 109 -14.10 -8.76 15.55
CA THR A 109 -13.00 -8.08 14.84
C THR A 109 -12.29 -7.04 15.73
N SER A 110 -12.31 -7.26 17.04
CA SER A 110 -11.86 -6.29 18.04
C SER A 110 -10.35 -6.07 17.95
N LEU A 111 -9.55 -7.14 17.92
CA LEU A 111 -8.10 -7.04 17.86
C LEU A 111 -7.64 -6.46 16.53
N PHE A 112 -8.23 -6.89 15.42
CA PHE A 112 -7.95 -6.32 14.10
C PHE A 112 -8.10 -4.81 14.08
N ASN A 113 -9.22 -4.29 14.60
CA ASN A 113 -9.49 -2.85 14.60
C ASN A 113 -8.52 -2.09 15.50
N GLU A 114 -8.19 -2.64 16.68
CA GLU A 114 -7.19 -2.09 17.58
C GLU A 114 -5.82 -2.00 16.88
N LEU A 115 -5.31 -3.11 16.36
CA LEU A 115 -4.01 -3.17 15.68
C LEU A 115 -3.98 -2.26 14.44
N LYS A 116 -5.05 -2.25 13.65
CA LYS A 116 -5.17 -1.41 12.46
C LYS A 116 -5.18 0.08 12.80
N SER A 117 -5.77 0.47 13.93
CA SER A 117 -5.75 1.86 14.39
C SER A 117 -4.34 2.32 14.81
N ASN A 118 -3.54 1.39 15.35
CA ASN A 118 -2.21 1.67 15.89
C ASN A 118 -1.07 1.39 14.90
N LYS A 119 -1.36 0.89 13.70
CA LYS A 119 -0.39 0.38 12.71
C LYS A 119 0.75 1.34 12.32
N ASP A 120 0.57 2.64 12.54
CA ASP A 120 1.53 3.69 12.17
C ASP A 120 2.42 4.13 13.36
N SER A 121 2.31 3.49 14.53
CA SER A 121 3.14 3.76 15.71
C SER A 121 3.45 2.48 16.48
N PHE A 122 4.68 2.34 16.97
CA PHE A 122 5.11 1.19 17.78
C PHE A 122 6.06 1.64 18.89
N SER A 123 5.99 1.04 20.06
CA SER A 123 6.86 1.38 21.19
C SER A 123 7.64 0.17 21.67
N LEU A 124 8.95 0.33 21.84
CA LEU A 124 9.86 -0.73 22.29
C LEU A 124 10.94 -0.13 23.19
N ASN A 125 11.16 -0.73 24.37
CA ASN A 125 12.21 -0.34 25.32
C ASN A 125 12.22 1.17 25.66
N GLY A 126 11.05 1.79 25.76
CA GLY A 126 10.89 3.23 26.05
C GLY A 126 11.05 4.13 24.83
N SER A 127 11.52 3.62 23.69
CA SER A 127 11.55 4.35 22.43
C SER A 127 10.24 4.22 21.66
N THR A 128 9.85 5.31 20.99
CA THR A 128 8.69 5.30 20.08
C THR A 128 9.15 5.40 18.63
N TYR A 129 8.54 4.58 17.79
CA TYR A 129 8.74 4.53 16.34
C TYR A 129 7.45 4.95 15.66
N LYS A 130 7.54 5.75 14.59
CA LYS A 130 6.35 6.20 13.83
C LYS A 130 6.57 6.05 12.34
N MET A 131 5.54 5.57 11.65
CA MET A 131 5.46 5.64 10.20
C MET A 131 5.01 7.03 9.78
N GLN A 132 5.88 7.75 9.09
CA GLN A 132 5.63 9.07 8.53
C GLN A 132 5.49 8.99 7.01
N LYS A 133 4.65 9.83 6.43
CA LYS A 133 4.42 9.90 4.98
C LYS A 133 4.84 11.26 4.45
N ASN A 134 6.01 11.33 3.83
CA ASN A 134 6.49 12.57 3.21
C ASN A 134 6.11 12.53 1.73
N PHE A 135 5.10 13.32 1.33
CA PHE A 135 4.55 13.33 -0.03
C PHE A 135 4.17 11.92 -0.54
N GLY A 136 3.61 11.09 0.34
CA GLY A 136 3.17 9.72 0.01
C GLY A 136 4.26 8.65 0.04
N ARG A 137 5.54 9.03 0.25
CA ARG A 137 6.65 8.10 0.49
C ARG A 137 6.76 7.79 1.99
N SER A 138 6.51 6.55 2.36
CA SER A 138 6.55 6.13 3.75
C SER A 138 7.99 6.01 4.27
N ARG A 139 8.20 6.40 5.52
CA ARG A 139 9.43 6.22 6.29
C ARG A 139 9.07 5.82 7.70
N ILE A 140 9.91 5.02 8.35
CA ILE A 140 9.77 4.71 9.77
C ILE A 140 10.90 5.40 10.50
N VAL A 141 10.52 6.22 11.48
CA VAL A 141 11.43 7.13 12.19
C VAL A 141 11.32 6.84 13.69
N LYS A 142 12.46 6.69 14.34
CA LYS A 142 12.59 6.60 15.80
C LYS A 142 12.45 8.00 16.42
N ASP A 143 12.12 8.07 17.70
CA ASP A 143 11.93 9.33 18.45
C ASP A 143 13.11 10.30 18.39
N ASP A 144 14.34 9.79 18.34
CA ASP A 144 15.58 10.55 18.11
C ASP A 144 15.74 11.13 16.69
N GLY A 145 14.79 10.84 15.78
CA GLY A 145 14.82 11.27 14.38
C GLY A 145 15.55 10.31 13.43
N LYS A 146 16.12 9.20 13.93
CA LYS A 146 16.79 8.19 13.11
C LYS A 146 15.78 7.49 12.21
N VAL A 147 16.04 7.50 10.90
CA VAL A 147 15.25 6.73 9.92
C VAL A 147 15.74 5.28 9.92
N ILE A 148 14.87 4.35 10.29
CA ILE A 148 15.18 2.91 10.30
C ILE A 148 14.68 2.19 9.04
N TYR A 149 13.73 2.80 8.33
CA TYR A 149 13.24 2.31 7.04
C TYR A 149 12.74 3.44 6.17
N GLN A 150 12.94 3.29 4.87
CA GLN A 150 12.40 4.19 3.87
C GLN A 150 11.93 3.39 2.66
N MET A 151 10.69 3.66 2.23
CA MET A 151 10.11 3.07 1.02
C MET A 151 11.09 3.20 -0.16
N PRO A 152 11.35 2.11 -0.90
CA PRO A 152 12.21 2.12 -2.08
C PRO A 152 11.77 3.17 -3.10
N LEU A 153 12.73 3.67 -3.90
CA LEU A 153 12.44 4.71 -4.88
C LEU A 153 11.53 4.19 -6.00
N LEU A 154 11.74 2.95 -6.45
CA LEU A 154 10.92 2.31 -7.48
C LEU A 154 9.46 2.24 -7.05
N ASP A 155 9.20 1.76 -5.83
CA ASP A 155 7.88 1.65 -5.23
C ASP A 155 7.16 3.01 -5.21
N TYR A 156 7.89 4.04 -4.82
CA TYR A 156 7.38 5.40 -4.81
C TYR A 156 7.05 5.91 -6.23
N ILE A 157 7.93 5.69 -7.21
CA ILE A 157 7.71 6.09 -8.60
C ILE A 157 6.46 5.41 -9.16
N VAL A 158 6.30 4.11 -8.96
CA VAL A 158 5.12 3.36 -9.42
C VAL A 158 3.85 3.87 -8.75
N LYS A 159 3.88 4.10 -7.43
CA LYS A 159 2.75 4.67 -6.69
C LYS A 159 2.31 6.03 -7.24
N ILE A 160 3.26 6.94 -7.48
CA ILE A 160 2.97 8.25 -8.07
C ILE A 160 2.50 8.12 -9.52
N GLY A 161 3.09 7.22 -10.30
CA GLY A 161 2.68 6.94 -11.68
C GLY A 161 1.22 6.50 -11.79
N ILE A 162 0.75 5.63 -10.87
CA ILE A 162 -0.65 5.22 -10.79
C ILE A 162 -1.55 6.41 -10.43
N LEU A 163 -1.18 7.22 -9.44
CA LEU A 163 -1.97 8.40 -9.04
C LEU A 163 -2.14 9.40 -10.18
N ILE A 164 -1.06 9.71 -10.91
CA ILE A 164 -1.09 10.61 -12.08
C ILE A 164 -1.96 10.00 -13.18
N SER A 165 -1.83 8.69 -13.44
CA SER A 165 -2.62 7.98 -14.44
C SER A 165 -4.12 8.05 -14.12
N MET A 166 -4.51 7.82 -12.87
CA MET A 166 -5.91 7.92 -12.44
C MET A 166 -6.45 9.35 -12.58
N LEU A 167 -5.68 10.36 -12.18
CA LEU A 167 -6.08 11.75 -12.33
C LEU A 167 -6.30 12.13 -13.80
N TRP A 168 -5.42 11.67 -14.68
CA TRP A 168 -5.57 11.93 -16.11
C TRP A 168 -6.80 11.25 -16.72
N LEU A 169 -7.09 10.01 -16.33
CA LEU A 169 -8.30 9.30 -16.76
C LEU A 169 -9.57 10.04 -16.31
N ALA A 170 -9.58 10.61 -15.11
CA ALA A 170 -10.71 11.43 -14.63
C ALA A 170 -10.90 12.69 -15.48
N VAL A 171 -9.83 13.41 -15.80
CA VAL A 171 -9.88 14.60 -16.69
C VAL A 171 -10.38 14.21 -18.08
N LEU A 172 -9.90 13.09 -18.62
CA LEU A 172 -10.31 12.60 -19.94
C LEU A 172 -11.79 12.19 -19.95
N ALA A 173 -12.29 11.56 -18.89
CA ALA A 173 -13.70 11.22 -18.75
C ALA A 173 -14.59 12.47 -18.75
N ILE A 174 -14.21 13.52 -17.99
CA ILE A 174 -14.93 14.80 -17.97
C ILE A 174 -14.94 15.44 -19.36
N TYR A 175 -13.79 15.47 -20.04
CA TYR A 175 -13.69 16.00 -21.40
C TYR A 175 -14.61 15.25 -22.37
N LEU A 176 -14.64 13.92 -22.32
CA LEU A 176 -15.51 13.10 -23.16
C LEU A 176 -16.97 13.43 -22.92
N VAL A 177 -17.43 13.51 -21.66
CA VAL A 177 -18.82 13.87 -21.32
C VAL A 177 -19.21 15.23 -21.92
N ILE A 178 -18.36 16.26 -21.77
CA ILE A 178 -18.61 17.59 -22.34
C ILE A 178 -18.69 17.53 -23.86
N SER A 179 -17.77 16.80 -24.49
CA SER A 179 -17.72 16.67 -25.96
C SER A 179 -18.97 15.98 -26.52
N PHE A 180 -19.45 14.93 -25.85
CA PHE A 180 -20.67 14.22 -26.25
C PHE A 180 -21.91 15.09 -26.08
N ARG A 181 -22.01 15.88 -24.98
CA ARG A 181 -23.11 16.83 -24.78
C ARG A 181 -23.17 17.87 -25.90
N LYS A 182 -22.05 18.52 -26.21
CA LYS A 182 -21.97 19.51 -27.30
C LYS A 182 -22.36 18.92 -28.65
N LYS A 183 -21.92 17.70 -28.94
CA LYS A 183 -22.28 17.00 -30.19
C LYS A 183 -23.78 16.68 -30.25
N ALA A 184 -24.39 16.30 -29.12
CA ALA A 184 -25.83 16.04 -29.05
C ALA A 184 -26.67 17.32 -29.23
N GLU A 185 -26.27 18.45 -28.64
CA GLU A 185 -26.92 19.75 -28.81
C GLU A 185 -26.84 20.24 -30.26
N HIS A 186 -25.66 20.15 -30.90
CA HIS A 186 -25.50 20.51 -32.31
C HIS A 186 -26.38 19.66 -33.24
N ASN A 187 -26.45 18.35 -32.99
CA ASN A 187 -27.30 17.45 -33.79
C ASN A 187 -28.80 17.69 -33.60
N LYS A 188 -29.24 18.20 -32.44
CA LYS A 188 -30.63 18.63 -32.21
C LYS A 188 -30.93 19.93 -32.96
N SER A 189 -30.00 20.90 -32.94
CA SER A 189 -30.17 22.19 -33.62
C SER A 189 -30.18 22.09 -35.15
N GLN A 190 -29.61 21.04 -35.76
CA GLN A 190 -29.65 20.82 -37.21
C GLN A 190 -30.89 20.06 -37.70
N LYS A 191 -31.73 19.54 -36.79
CA LYS A 191 -32.92 18.74 -37.11
C LYS A 191 -34.25 19.48 -36.86
N GLY A 192 -34.21 20.70 -36.32
CA GLY A 192 -35.35 21.61 -36.20
C GLY A 192 -35.17 22.79 -37.14
#